data_AF-A0A1E1WRT6-F1
#
_entry.id   AF-A0A1E1WRT6-F1
#
_cell.length_a   1.000
_cell.length_b   1.000
_cell.length_c   1.000
_cell.angle_alpha   90.00
_cell.angle_beta   90.00
_cell.angle_gamma   90.00
#
_symmetry.space_group_name_H-M   'P 1'
#
loop_
_entity.id
_entity.type
_entity.pdbx_description
1 polymer ?
#
loop_
_entity_poly.entity_id
_entity_poly.type
_entity_poly.pdbx_seq_one_letter_code
_entity_poly.pdbx_strand_id
1 'polypeptide(L)'
;MISHKVWSTFKLQSIVGWLNFVSFVVSYGRLHFRNLLNLMRQSVREQVPIPATEAGRADLLWWKTHYNDMSDIWPPPVTQFIVSDASDLGWGAYVNGYHIKGTWTDCEKLLSTNMKELLTIHFILKEFAPHCRGETVLIQSDNRTALAYLRNQGGTRSDNLMSLTRSIFAYIVKYRIRLTLSYIPGPLNTIADSLSRFEKLPEWHLIPTACNVLFTKWGTPCIDLFASHSAHVVPLYVSRDLRDPHAVHYDAFSRDWSYSLAWVFPPPCLMPQVLLALNQARGRFIIICPQWSNVPWRADLKPRALSSPYTIRHLHRSLIDTRTGLPPPQVDKLKLEAWLVQGGMTYYRTGHPRRDLL
;
A
#
# COMPACT_ATOMS: atom_id res chain seq x y z
N MET A 1 38.17 -5.11 13.56
CA MET A 1 37.33 -6.34 13.43
C MET A 1 37.35 -6.90 12.00
N ILE A 2 37.14 -6.07 10.97
CA ILE A 2 37.09 -6.47 9.55
C ILE A 2 38.36 -7.17 9.04
N SER A 3 39.53 -7.04 9.68
CA SER A 3 40.77 -7.72 9.27
C SER A 3 40.99 -9.09 9.93
N HIS A 4 40.24 -9.44 10.98
CA HIS A 4 40.48 -10.68 11.75
C HIS A 4 39.76 -11.88 11.14
N LYS A 5 40.32 -13.09 11.29
CA LYS A 5 39.71 -14.36 10.83
C LYS A 5 38.61 -14.89 11.75
N VAL A 6 38.68 -14.57 13.04
CA VAL A 6 37.69 -14.95 14.07
C VAL A 6 37.31 -13.69 14.84
N TRP A 7 36.02 -13.54 15.16
CA TRP A 7 35.50 -12.40 15.90
C TRP A 7 35.16 -12.77 17.34
N SER A 8 35.42 -11.84 18.25
CA SER A 8 35.00 -11.95 19.66
C SER A 8 33.49 -11.77 19.75
N THR A 9 32.82 -12.69 20.44
CA THR A 9 31.38 -12.65 20.68
C THR A 9 30.94 -11.36 21.37
N PHE A 10 31.67 -10.93 22.40
CA PHE A 10 31.40 -9.67 23.11
C PHE A 10 31.51 -8.44 22.19
N LYS A 11 32.56 -8.37 21.36
CA LYS A 11 32.74 -7.26 20.41
C LYS A 11 31.63 -7.25 19.36
N LEU A 12 31.24 -8.41 18.85
CA LEU A 12 30.15 -8.48 17.87
C LEU A 12 28.80 -8.08 18.48
N GLN A 13 28.49 -8.55 19.70
CA GLN A 13 27.28 -8.15 20.42
C GLN A 13 27.20 -6.63 20.61
N SER A 14 28.31 -6.01 21.03
CA SER A 14 28.41 -4.56 21.19
C SER A 14 28.16 -3.82 19.87
N ILE A 15 28.80 -4.25 18.78
CA ILE A 15 28.62 -3.65 17.45
C ILE A 15 27.19 -3.83 16.96
N VAL A 16 26.62 -5.03 17.04
CA VAL A 16 25.23 -5.28 16.62
C VAL A 16 24.24 -4.43 17.42
N GLY A 17 24.46 -4.25 18.73
CA GLY A 17 23.65 -3.35 19.55
C GLY A 17 23.70 -1.90 19.06
N TRP A 18 24.89 -1.40 18.76
CA TRP A 18 25.09 -0.06 18.18
C TRP A 18 24.45 0.08 16.79
N LEU A 19 24.69 -0.88 15.89
CA LEU A 19 24.10 -0.86 14.54
C LEU A 19 22.57 -0.93 14.58
N ASN A 20 22.01 -1.68 15.52
CA ASN A 20 20.56 -1.73 15.72
C ASN A 20 20.02 -0.34 16.13
N PHE A 21 20.70 0.38 17.02
CA PHE A 21 20.35 1.75 17.38
C PHE A 21 20.48 2.73 16.20
N VAL A 22 21.59 2.68 15.47
CA VAL A 22 21.84 3.59 14.34
C VAL A 22 20.92 3.29 13.15
N SER A 23 20.45 2.04 12.99
CA SER A 23 19.55 1.63 11.91
C SER A 23 18.16 2.26 11.93
N PHE A 24 17.80 2.96 13.01
CA PHE A 24 16.58 3.79 13.04
C PHE A 24 16.73 5.07 12.22
N VAL A 25 17.98 5.53 12.04
CA VAL A 25 18.27 6.80 11.39
C VAL A 25 18.96 6.58 10.04
N VAL A 26 19.81 5.56 9.91
CA VAL A 26 20.49 5.25 8.65
C VAL A 26 19.59 4.45 7.70
N SER A 27 19.40 4.98 6.49
CA SER A 27 18.58 4.36 5.45
C SER A 27 19.08 2.97 5.12
N TYR A 28 18.17 1.98 5.08
CA TYR A 28 18.47 0.57 4.78
C TYR A 28 19.47 -0.12 5.72
N GLY A 29 19.84 0.49 6.85
CA GLY A 29 20.83 -0.07 7.77
C GLY A 29 20.44 -1.45 8.32
N ARG A 30 19.13 -1.72 8.49
CA ARG A 30 18.64 -3.02 9.00
C ARG A 30 18.94 -4.19 8.09
N LEU A 31 19.06 -3.95 6.79
CA LEU A 31 19.46 -4.98 5.83
C LEU A 31 20.91 -5.44 6.07
N HIS A 32 21.78 -4.53 6.47
CA HIS A 32 23.23 -4.67 6.50
C HIS A 32 23.83 -4.99 7.88
N PHE A 33 23.02 -5.45 8.84
CA PHE A 33 23.55 -6.13 10.03
C PHE A 33 22.88 -7.48 10.31
N ARG A 34 22.05 -7.96 9.37
CA ARG A 34 21.31 -9.22 9.54
C ARG A 34 22.24 -10.43 9.47
N ASN A 35 23.29 -10.41 8.64
CA ASN A 35 24.28 -11.51 8.65
C ASN A 35 24.99 -11.56 9.99
N LEU A 36 25.37 -10.40 10.53
CA LEU A 36 25.99 -10.29 11.85
C LEU A 36 25.09 -10.83 12.97
N LEU A 37 23.78 -10.52 12.93
CA LEU A 37 22.80 -11.07 13.87
C LEU A 37 22.67 -12.60 13.80
N ASN A 38 22.69 -13.17 12.60
CA ASN A 38 22.57 -14.61 12.42
C ASN A 38 23.83 -15.33 12.92
N LEU A 39 25.02 -14.82 12.58
CA LEU A 39 26.31 -15.33 13.09
C LEU A 39 26.38 -15.27 14.63
N MET A 40 25.93 -14.16 15.20
CA MET A 40 25.87 -13.98 16.66
C MET A 40 24.93 -15.02 17.30
N ARG A 41 23.73 -15.22 16.74
CA ARG A 41 22.78 -16.22 17.26
C ARG A 41 23.31 -17.64 17.20
N GLN A 42 23.94 -18.00 16.09
CA GLN A 42 24.53 -19.32 15.92
C GLN A 42 25.63 -19.54 16.96
N SER A 43 26.56 -18.60 17.10
CA SER A 43 27.64 -18.70 18.09
C SER A 43 27.15 -18.77 19.52
N VAL A 44 26.13 -17.99 19.90
CA VAL A 44 25.56 -18.06 21.26
C VAL A 44 24.89 -19.42 21.50
N ARG A 45 24.21 -19.97 20.49
CA ARG A 45 23.53 -21.27 20.60
C ARG A 45 24.50 -22.45 20.66
N GLU A 46 25.52 -22.43 19.81
CA GLU A 46 26.46 -23.53 19.62
C GLU A 46 27.72 -23.38 20.49
N GLN A 47 27.88 -22.25 21.19
CA GLN A 47 29.08 -21.88 21.96
C GLN A 47 30.39 -21.92 21.14
N VAL A 48 30.27 -21.72 19.84
CA VAL A 48 31.40 -21.75 18.90
C VAL A 48 32.00 -20.36 18.66
N PRO A 49 33.29 -20.26 18.33
CA PRO A 49 33.90 -19.01 17.87
C PRO A 49 33.17 -18.47 16.65
N ILE A 50 33.07 -17.14 16.51
CA ILE A 50 32.38 -16.53 15.36
C ILE A 50 33.35 -16.46 14.18
N PRO A 51 33.16 -17.25 13.10
CA PRO A 51 33.97 -17.10 11.91
C PRO A 51 33.63 -15.77 11.24
N ALA A 52 34.66 -15.06 10.79
CA ALA A 52 34.51 -13.82 10.06
C ALA A 52 34.15 -14.11 8.59
N THR A 53 32.89 -14.44 8.36
CA THR A 53 32.35 -14.78 7.04
C THR A 53 32.38 -13.59 6.10
N GLU A 54 32.44 -13.86 4.79
CA GLU A 54 32.42 -12.83 3.75
C GLU A 54 31.15 -11.97 3.85
N ALA A 55 29.98 -12.59 4.05
CA ALA A 55 28.72 -11.88 4.23
C ALA A 55 28.73 -10.95 5.46
N GLY A 56 29.32 -11.38 6.57
CA GLY A 56 29.48 -10.52 7.74
C GLY A 56 30.45 -9.37 7.49
N ARG A 57 31.53 -9.59 6.73
CA ARG A 57 32.47 -8.51 6.37
C ARG A 57 31.81 -7.50 5.44
N ALA A 58 31.01 -7.95 4.49
CA ALA A 58 30.25 -7.09 3.59
C ALA A 58 29.28 -6.17 4.37
N ASP A 59 28.57 -6.72 5.36
CA ASP A 59 27.71 -5.95 6.28
C ASP A 59 28.51 -4.82 6.98
N LEU A 60 29.64 -5.15 7.61
CA LEU A 60 30.49 -4.16 8.30
C LEU A 60 31.08 -3.11 7.35
N LEU A 61 31.47 -3.52 6.14
CA LEU A 61 32.05 -2.63 5.15
C LEU A 61 31.00 -1.65 4.61
N TRP A 62 29.77 -2.13 4.39
CA TRP A 62 28.64 -1.29 4.01
C TRP A 62 28.37 -0.21 5.07
N TRP A 63 28.35 -0.60 6.35
CA TRP A 63 28.16 0.34 7.45
C TRP A 63 29.28 1.38 7.54
N LYS A 64 30.53 0.99 7.26
CA LYS A 64 31.66 1.92 7.24
C LYS A 64 31.50 3.02 6.18
N THR A 65 30.82 2.73 5.07
CA THR A 65 30.65 3.67 3.96
C THR A 65 29.33 4.46 4.01
N HIS A 66 28.27 3.90 4.61
CA HIS A 66 26.91 4.48 4.54
C HIS A 66 26.38 5.00 5.89
N TYR A 67 27.22 5.11 6.94
CA TYR A 67 26.76 5.58 8.25
C TYR A 67 26.23 7.03 8.26
N ASN A 68 26.55 7.83 7.24
CA ASN A 68 26.06 9.20 7.06
C ASN A 68 24.81 9.29 6.17
N ASP A 69 24.33 8.18 5.62
CA ASP A 69 23.16 8.16 4.73
C ASP A 69 21.88 8.16 5.57
N MET A 70 21.59 9.33 6.13
CA MET A 70 20.44 9.54 7.01
C MET A 70 19.13 9.41 6.24
N SER A 71 18.15 8.80 6.89
CA SER A 71 16.77 8.69 6.40
C SER A 71 16.07 10.03 6.48
N ASP A 72 15.19 10.30 5.52
CA ASP A 72 14.35 11.49 5.56
C ASP A 72 13.46 11.45 6.81
N ILE A 73 13.51 12.52 7.62
CA ILE A 73 12.64 12.67 8.80
C ILE A 73 11.17 12.75 8.36
N TRP A 74 10.94 13.46 7.25
CA TRP A 74 9.64 13.61 6.61
C TRP A 74 9.75 13.08 5.19
N PRO A 75 9.27 11.85 4.91
CA PRO A 75 9.31 11.35 3.56
C PRO A 75 8.48 12.25 2.65
N PRO A 76 8.91 12.49 1.40
CA PRO A 76 8.10 13.19 0.42
C PRO A 76 6.81 12.41 0.13
N PRO A 77 5.72 13.09 -0.26
CA PRO A 77 4.42 12.47 -0.48
C PRO A 77 4.51 11.30 -1.47
N VAL A 78 3.69 10.29 -1.25
CA VAL A 78 3.57 9.15 -2.17
C VAL A 78 3.18 9.62 -3.56
N THR A 79 3.97 9.20 -4.56
CA THR A 79 3.73 9.49 -5.98
C THR A 79 3.39 8.23 -6.76
N GLN A 80 3.79 7.06 -6.26
CA GLN A 80 3.59 5.76 -6.93
C GLN A 80 2.80 4.83 -6.01
N PHE A 81 1.81 4.13 -6.57
CA PHE A 81 0.85 3.32 -5.82
C PHE A 81 0.81 1.91 -6.41
N ILE A 82 1.14 0.94 -5.56
CA ILE A 82 1.18 -0.48 -5.88
C ILE A 82 0.26 -1.21 -4.92
N VAL A 83 -0.61 -2.05 -5.47
CA VAL A 83 -1.44 -2.98 -4.71
C VAL A 83 -1.17 -4.36 -5.27
N SER A 84 -0.84 -5.32 -4.42
CA SER A 84 -0.48 -6.67 -4.85
C SER A 84 -1.30 -7.74 -4.14
N ASP A 85 -1.43 -8.87 -4.81
CA ASP A 85 -2.05 -10.08 -4.26
C ASP A 85 -1.48 -11.33 -4.95
N ALA A 86 -1.43 -12.43 -4.22
CA ALA A 86 -1.07 -13.74 -4.74
C ALA A 86 -2.18 -14.77 -4.46
N SER A 87 -2.55 -15.50 -5.51
CA SER A 87 -3.43 -16.67 -5.40
C SER A 87 -2.69 -17.96 -5.74
N ASP A 88 -3.39 -19.10 -5.69
CA ASP A 88 -2.84 -20.36 -6.19
C ASP A 88 -2.73 -20.42 -7.72
N LEU A 89 -3.52 -19.61 -8.44
CA LEU A 89 -3.52 -19.57 -9.90
C LEU A 89 -2.39 -18.69 -10.45
N GLY A 90 -2.11 -17.58 -9.79
CA GLY A 90 -1.17 -16.58 -10.27
C GLY A 90 -1.00 -15.42 -9.29
N TRP A 91 -0.44 -14.34 -9.81
CA TRP A 91 -0.26 -13.08 -9.10
C TRP A 91 -0.89 -11.93 -9.87
N GLY A 92 -1.30 -10.91 -9.14
CA GLY A 92 -1.97 -9.74 -9.69
C GLY A 92 -1.53 -8.49 -8.96
N ALA A 93 -1.47 -7.38 -9.71
CA ALA A 93 -1.24 -6.09 -9.11
C ALA A 93 -1.86 -4.94 -9.90
N TYR A 94 -2.17 -3.91 -9.14
CA TYR A 94 -2.56 -2.60 -9.62
C TYR A 94 -1.40 -1.63 -9.40
N VAL A 95 -0.90 -1.00 -10.47
CA VAL A 95 0.22 -0.06 -10.43
C VAL A 95 -0.16 1.23 -11.15
N ASN A 96 -0.41 2.32 -10.41
CA ASN A 96 -0.74 3.65 -10.96
C ASN A 96 -1.78 3.67 -12.10
N GLY A 97 -2.81 2.83 -12.02
CA GLY A 97 -3.82 2.75 -13.08
C GLY A 97 -3.65 1.57 -14.04
N TYR A 98 -2.50 0.91 -14.03
CA TYR A 98 -2.24 -0.27 -14.86
C TYR A 98 -2.54 -1.56 -14.11
N HIS A 99 -3.10 -2.52 -14.83
CA HIS A 99 -3.36 -3.87 -14.33
C HIS A 99 -2.28 -4.80 -14.86
N ILE A 100 -1.55 -5.43 -13.96
CA ILE A 100 -0.54 -6.44 -14.28
C ILE A 100 -0.91 -7.74 -13.60
N LYS A 101 -0.62 -8.85 -14.27
CA LYS A 101 -0.87 -10.19 -13.75
C LYS A 101 0.03 -11.19 -14.44
N GLY A 102 0.30 -12.31 -13.78
CA GLY A 102 1.09 -13.39 -14.33
C GLY A 102 0.77 -14.73 -13.68
N THR A 103 1.11 -15.80 -14.37
CA THR A 103 0.96 -17.17 -13.86
C THR A 103 2.20 -17.62 -13.13
N TRP A 104 2.04 -18.53 -12.17
CA TRP A 104 3.15 -19.22 -11.53
C TRP A 104 3.73 -20.31 -12.44
N THR A 105 5.05 -20.43 -12.45
CA THR A 105 5.73 -21.65 -12.93
C THR A 105 5.41 -22.82 -11.99
N ASP A 106 5.65 -24.05 -12.44
CA ASP A 106 5.33 -25.24 -11.63
C ASP A 106 6.12 -25.29 -10.31
N CYS A 107 7.35 -24.80 -10.30
CA CYS A 107 8.13 -24.65 -9.07
C CYS A 107 7.55 -23.57 -8.14
N GLU A 108 7.08 -22.45 -8.69
CA GLU A 108 6.52 -21.34 -7.91
C GLU A 108 5.17 -21.68 -7.27
N LYS A 109 4.37 -22.54 -7.92
CA LYS A 109 3.10 -23.02 -7.36
C LYS A 109 3.28 -23.73 -6.01
N LEU A 110 4.43 -24.38 -5.80
CA LEU A 110 4.78 -25.11 -4.58
C LEU A 110 5.25 -24.19 -3.44
N LEU A 111 5.45 -22.91 -3.70
CA LEU A 111 5.86 -21.95 -2.67
C LEU A 111 4.74 -21.69 -1.67
N SER A 112 5.10 -21.44 -0.42
CA SER A 112 4.14 -21.01 0.60
C SER A 112 3.46 -19.68 0.23
N THR A 113 2.25 -19.44 0.74
CA THR A 113 1.49 -18.20 0.50
C THR A 113 2.30 -16.94 0.81
N ASN A 114 3.01 -16.89 1.94
CA ASN A 114 3.86 -15.75 2.30
C ASN A 114 4.99 -15.50 1.29
N MET A 115 5.51 -16.57 0.69
CA MET A 115 6.56 -16.48 -0.32
C MET A 115 5.99 -16.01 -1.66
N LYS A 116 4.83 -16.53 -2.08
CA LYS A 116 4.11 -16.06 -3.28
C LYS A 116 3.80 -14.57 -3.18
N GLU A 117 3.29 -14.11 -2.04
CA GLU A 117 3.00 -12.69 -1.78
C GLU A 117 4.24 -11.79 -1.92
N LEU A 118 5.36 -12.19 -1.31
CA LEU A 118 6.60 -11.43 -1.43
C LEU A 118 7.19 -11.52 -2.86
N LEU A 119 7.00 -12.65 -3.54
CA LEU A 119 7.47 -12.87 -4.91
C LEU A 119 6.68 -12.02 -5.90
N THR A 120 5.38 -11.87 -5.71
CA THR A 120 4.55 -10.90 -6.44
C THR A 120 5.16 -9.50 -6.37
N ILE A 121 5.48 -9.02 -5.16
CA ILE A 121 6.12 -7.70 -4.98
C ILE A 121 7.47 -7.63 -5.69
N HIS A 122 8.25 -8.71 -5.66
CA HIS A 122 9.52 -8.79 -6.39
C HIS A 122 9.34 -8.66 -7.91
N PHE A 123 8.36 -9.33 -8.51
CA PHE A 123 8.09 -9.22 -9.95
C PHE A 123 7.66 -7.82 -10.34
N ILE A 124 6.76 -7.20 -9.56
CA ILE A 124 6.33 -5.83 -9.80
C ILE A 124 7.52 -4.88 -9.75
N LEU A 125 8.36 -4.96 -8.70
CA LEU A 125 9.51 -4.07 -8.59
C LEU A 125 10.58 -4.33 -9.64
N LYS A 126 10.76 -5.59 -10.09
CA LYS A 126 11.69 -5.89 -11.18
C LYS A 126 11.33 -5.11 -12.46
N GLU A 127 10.04 -4.98 -12.76
CA GLU A 127 9.54 -4.29 -13.95
C GLU A 127 9.40 -2.76 -13.74
N PHE A 128 8.85 -2.34 -12.60
CA PHE A 128 8.45 -0.95 -12.37
C PHE A 128 9.47 -0.09 -11.62
N ALA A 129 10.42 -0.69 -10.90
CA ALA A 129 11.42 0.09 -10.16
C ALA A 129 12.25 1.06 -11.03
N PRO A 130 12.61 0.76 -12.30
CA PRO A 130 13.27 1.73 -13.18
C PRO A 130 12.47 3.03 -13.38
N HIS A 131 11.14 2.94 -13.39
CA HIS A 131 10.22 4.06 -13.59
C HIS A 131 9.96 4.85 -12.30
N CYS A 132 10.25 4.27 -11.13
CA CYS A 132 10.02 4.88 -9.82
C CYS A 132 11.29 5.54 -9.23
N ARG A 133 12.27 5.91 -10.06
CA ARG A 133 13.58 6.35 -9.57
C ARG A 133 13.47 7.63 -8.74
N GLY A 134 13.92 7.57 -7.48
CA GLY A 134 13.89 8.71 -6.56
C GLY A 134 12.50 9.04 -6.00
N GLU A 135 11.49 8.23 -6.32
CA GLU A 135 10.09 8.46 -5.95
C GLU A 135 9.71 7.76 -4.64
N THR A 136 8.59 8.18 -4.05
CA THR A 136 7.97 7.49 -2.90
C THR A 136 6.89 6.55 -3.39
N VAL A 137 7.11 5.26 -3.17
CA VAL A 137 6.23 4.16 -3.58
C VAL A 137 5.47 3.62 -2.37
N LEU A 138 4.15 3.67 -2.42
CA LEU A 138 3.26 2.98 -1.48
C LEU A 138 2.96 1.58 -1.99
N ILE A 139 3.30 0.55 -1.21
CA ILE A 139 2.88 -0.82 -1.46
C ILE A 139 1.78 -1.21 -0.47
N GLN A 140 0.67 -1.70 -1.02
CA GLN A 140 -0.47 -2.24 -0.31
C GLN A 140 -0.59 -3.75 -0.55
N SER A 141 -0.74 -4.51 0.54
CA SER A 141 -0.96 -5.97 0.49
C SER A 141 -1.79 -6.40 1.71
N ASP A 142 -2.51 -7.50 1.58
CA ASP A 142 -3.22 -8.15 2.67
C ASP A 142 -2.35 -9.17 3.43
N ASN A 143 -1.10 -9.38 3.00
CA ASN A 143 -0.18 -10.25 3.69
C ASN A 143 0.69 -9.47 4.69
N ARG A 144 0.29 -9.53 5.97
CA ARG A 144 1.06 -8.90 7.07
C ARG A 144 2.48 -9.42 7.19
N THR A 145 2.75 -10.67 6.82
CA THR A 145 4.09 -11.25 6.86
C THR A 145 4.97 -10.59 5.81
N ALA A 146 4.51 -10.50 4.56
CA ALA A 146 5.23 -9.83 3.48
C ALA A 146 5.54 -8.36 3.84
N LEU A 147 4.53 -7.62 4.32
CA LEU A 147 4.71 -6.25 4.78
C LEU A 147 5.68 -6.14 5.96
N ALA A 148 5.66 -7.08 6.90
CA ALA A 148 6.60 -7.10 8.03
C ALA A 148 8.04 -7.36 7.58
N TYR A 149 8.26 -8.24 6.59
CA TYR A 149 9.57 -8.47 6.00
C TYR A 149 10.08 -7.21 5.28
N LEU A 150 9.23 -6.54 4.50
CA LEU A 150 9.61 -5.28 3.86
C LEU A 150 9.91 -4.18 4.89
N ARG A 151 9.02 -3.97 5.87
CA ARG A 151 9.18 -2.94 6.91
C ARG A 151 10.43 -3.13 7.75
N ASN A 152 10.76 -4.38 8.08
CA ASN A 152 11.91 -4.71 8.91
C ASN A 152 13.16 -5.07 8.09
N GLN A 153 13.11 -4.85 6.77
CA GLN A 153 14.21 -5.13 5.84
C GLN A 153 14.74 -6.56 5.99
N GLY A 154 13.80 -7.50 6.14
CA GLY A 154 14.03 -8.92 6.33
C GLY A 154 13.42 -9.46 7.62
N GLY A 155 13.75 -10.72 7.89
CA GLY A 155 13.33 -11.45 9.08
C GLY A 155 14.32 -12.55 9.40
N THR A 156 14.14 -13.21 10.54
CA THR A 156 15.05 -14.29 11.00
C THR A 156 14.36 -15.64 11.10
N ARG A 157 13.15 -15.74 10.54
CA ARG A 157 12.33 -16.96 10.61
C ARG A 157 12.46 -17.82 9.36
N SER A 158 12.84 -17.24 8.22
CA SER A 158 12.98 -17.95 6.96
C SER A 158 14.08 -17.32 6.12
N ASP A 159 15.09 -18.13 5.78
CA ASP A 159 16.19 -17.70 4.92
C ASP A 159 15.72 -17.45 3.49
N ASN A 160 14.71 -18.20 3.00
CA ASN A 160 14.13 -17.98 1.68
C ASN A 160 13.45 -16.61 1.58
N LEU A 161 12.62 -16.25 2.57
CA LEU A 161 12.00 -14.92 2.63
C LEU A 161 13.05 -13.82 2.80
N MET A 162 14.11 -14.06 3.58
CA MET A 162 15.21 -13.10 3.73
C MET A 162 15.96 -12.89 2.41
N SER A 163 16.27 -13.97 1.69
CA SER A 163 16.94 -13.92 0.39
C SER A 163 16.13 -13.12 -0.62
N LEU A 164 14.83 -13.41 -0.73
CA LEU A 164 13.94 -12.65 -1.62
C LEU A 164 13.80 -11.18 -1.20
N THR A 165 13.73 -10.92 0.11
CA THR A 165 13.72 -9.55 0.64
C THR A 165 14.98 -8.79 0.21
N ARG A 166 16.17 -9.41 0.28
CA ARG A 166 17.41 -8.79 -0.22
C ARG A 166 17.33 -8.46 -1.71
N SER A 167 16.80 -9.37 -2.53
CA SER A 167 16.61 -9.13 -3.96
C SER A 167 15.65 -7.97 -4.24
N ILE A 168 14.59 -7.81 -3.44
CA ILE A 168 13.70 -6.65 -3.50
C ILE A 168 14.44 -5.36 -3.13
N PHE A 169 15.16 -5.36 -2.00
CA PHE A 169 15.89 -4.17 -1.56
C PHE A 169 17.03 -3.78 -2.50
N ALA A 170 17.63 -4.72 -3.23
CA ALA A 170 18.60 -4.41 -4.27
C ALA A 170 18.01 -3.48 -5.34
N TYR A 171 16.76 -3.67 -5.77
CA TYR A 171 16.08 -2.75 -6.68
C TYR A 171 15.78 -1.41 -6.01
N ILE A 172 15.24 -1.44 -4.79
CA ILE A 172 14.89 -0.23 -4.04
C ILE A 172 16.10 0.69 -3.87
N VAL A 173 17.24 0.14 -3.44
CA VAL A 173 18.50 0.88 -3.27
C VAL A 173 19.04 1.35 -4.62
N LYS A 174 19.08 0.48 -5.64
CA LYS A 174 19.57 0.82 -6.98
C LYS A 174 18.84 2.01 -7.60
N TYR A 175 17.52 2.06 -7.43
CA TYR A 175 16.68 3.13 -7.99
C TYR A 175 16.34 4.23 -6.98
N ARG A 176 16.91 4.21 -5.77
CA ARG A 176 16.67 5.19 -4.69
C ARG A 176 15.17 5.38 -4.39
N ILE A 177 14.42 4.28 -4.36
CA ILE A 177 12.99 4.28 -4.08
C ILE A 177 12.76 4.43 -2.57
N ARG A 178 11.91 5.37 -2.18
CA ARG A 178 11.42 5.47 -0.80
C ARG A 178 10.18 4.60 -0.66
N LEU A 179 10.16 3.74 0.35
CA LEU A 179 9.11 2.74 0.49
C LEU A 179 8.15 3.10 1.63
N THR A 180 6.88 3.27 1.30
CA THR A 180 5.77 3.33 2.25
C THR A 180 4.98 2.02 2.17
N LEU A 181 4.55 1.49 3.31
CA LEU A 181 3.86 0.20 3.40
C LEU A 181 2.55 0.33 4.14
N SER A 182 1.45 -0.07 3.51
CA SER A 182 0.14 -0.12 4.15
C SER A 182 -0.48 -1.49 4.02
N TYR A 183 -1.07 -1.97 5.12
CA TYR A 183 -1.92 -3.16 5.06
C TYR A 183 -3.27 -2.78 4.43
N ILE A 184 -3.87 -3.70 3.67
CA ILE A 184 -5.26 -3.64 3.23
C ILE A 184 -5.93 -4.99 3.57
N PRO A 185 -7.14 -5.06 4.15
CA PRO A 185 -7.78 -6.32 4.47
C PRO A 185 -8.19 -7.02 3.18
N GLY A 186 -8.05 -8.36 3.13
CA GLY A 186 -8.39 -9.17 1.94
C GLY A 186 -9.75 -8.84 1.31
N PRO A 187 -10.86 -8.70 2.07
CA PRO A 187 -12.17 -8.32 1.51
C PRO A 187 -12.21 -6.95 0.82
N LEU A 188 -11.22 -6.09 1.06
CA LEU A 188 -11.05 -4.78 0.43
C LEU A 188 -9.96 -4.80 -0.66
N ASN A 189 -9.13 -5.84 -0.74
CA ASN A 189 -8.06 -6.02 -1.73
C ASN A 189 -8.59 -6.57 -3.07
N THR A 190 -9.77 -6.09 -3.48
CA THR A 190 -10.58 -6.76 -4.50
C THR A 190 -9.97 -6.72 -5.90
N ILE A 191 -9.32 -5.61 -6.27
CA ILE A 191 -8.68 -5.47 -7.58
C ILE A 191 -7.53 -6.46 -7.73
N ALA A 192 -6.60 -6.48 -6.77
CA ALA A 192 -5.42 -7.32 -6.87
C ALA A 192 -5.79 -8.82 -6.76
N ASP A 193 -6.74 -9.19 -5.89
CA ASP A 193 -7.27 -10.57 -5.79
C ASP A 193 -7.95 -11.03 -7.10
N SER A 194 -8.75 -10.17 -7.74
CA SER A 194 -9.34 -10.52 -9.04
C SER A 194 -8.29 -10.68 -10.13
N LEU A 195 -7.25 -9.84 -10.13
CA LEU A 195 -6.13 -9.98 -11.07
C LEU A 195 -5.32 -11.26 -10.85
N SER A 196 -5.05 -11.62 -9.59
CA SER A 196 -4.29 -12.81 -9.23
C SER A 196 -5.05 -14.11 -9.54
N ARG A 197 -6.38 -14.04 -9.63
CA ARG A 197 -7.28 -15.15 -10.01
C ARG A 197 -7.73 -15.14 -11.47
N PHE A 198 -7.30 -14.16 -12.27
CA PHE A 198 -7.73 -13.96 -13.66
C PHE A 198 -9.25 -13.73 -13.81
N GLU A 199 -9.90 -13.17 -12.79
CA GLU A 199 -11.31 -12.82 -12.81
C GLU A 199 -11.57 -11.41 -13.39
N LYS A 200 -12.82 -11.15 -13.76
CA LYS A 200 -13.28 -9.80 -14.11
C LYS A 200 -13.24 -8.93 -12.85
N LEU A 201 -12.75 -7.70 -12.99
CA LEU A 201 -12.64 -6.75 -11.89
C LEU A 201 -14.03 -6.43 -11.30
N PRO A 202 -14.13 -6.35 -9.97
CA PRO A 202 -15.37 -6.01 -9.29
C PRO A 202 -15.60 -4.51 -9.36
N GLU A 203 -16.87 -4.13 -9.45
CA GLU A 203 -17.29 -2.75 -9.37
C GLU A 203 -18.46 -2.67 -8.39
N TRP A 204 -18.19 -2.04 -7.25
CA TRP A 204 -19.16 -1.93 -6.17
C TRP A 204 -20.10 -0.76 -6.43
N HIS A 205 -21.40 -1.02 -6.34
CA HIS A 205 -22.44 -0.03 -6.61
C HIS A 205 -23.44 0.01 -5.45
N LEU A 206 -23.74 1.21 -4.97
CA LEU A 206 -24.83 1.41 -4.03
C LEU A 206 -26.13 1.58 -4.79
N ILE A 207 -27.15 0.80 -4.44
CA ILE A 207 -28.43 0.84 -5.14
C ILE A 207 -29.12 2.21 -4.97
N PRO A 208 -30.02 2.60 -5.89
CA PRO A 208 -30.63 3.93 -5.87
C PRO A 208 -31.30 4.31 -4.54
N THR A 209 -31.95 3.37 -3.86
CA THR A 209 -32.59 3.63 -2.56
C THR A 209 -31.58 4.02 -1.48
N ALA A 210 -30.38 3.44 -1.49
CA ALA A 210 -29.31 3.79 -0.57
C ALA A 210 -28.69 5.15 -0.89
N CYS A 211 -28.47 5.44 -2.19
CA CYS A 211 -27.99 6.74 -2.65
C CYS A 211 -28.97 7.88 -2.30
N ASN A 212 -30.28 7.66 -2.50
CA ASN A 212 -31.31 8.66 -2.22
C ASN A 212 -31.34 9.10 -0.75
N VAL A 213 -31.03 8.20 0.19
CA VAL A 213 -30.89 8.56 1.62
C VAL A 213 -29.78 9.59 1.82
N LEU A 214 -28.65 9.42 1.12
CA LEU A 214 -27.51 10.34 1.20
C LEU A 214 -27.78 11.64 0.44
N PHE A 215 -28.42 11.57 -0.72
CA PHE A 215 -28.76 12.75 -1.52
C PHE A 215 -29.80 13.64 -0.84
N THR A 216 -30.78 13.04 -0.16
CA THR A 216 -31.74 13.79 0.68
C THR A 216 -31.01 14.52 1.82
N LYS A 217 -29.96 13.91 2.36
CA LYS A 217 -29.21 14.46 3.50
C LYS A 217 -28.25 15.59 3.12
N TRP A 218 -27.56 15.47 2.00
CA TRP A 218 -26.43 16.35 1.65
C TRP A 218 -26.55 17.03 0.28
N GLY A 219 -27.63 16.76 -0.46
CA GLY A 219 -27.85 17.21 -1.82
C GLY A 219 -27.40 16.18 -2.85
N THR A 220 -27.90 16.32 -4.08
CA THR A 220 -27.54 15.47 -5.21
C THR A 220 -26.20 15.92 -5.80
N PRO A 221 -25.21 15.02 -5.90
CA PRO A 221 -23.93 15.30 -6.56
C PRO A 221 -24.12 15.70 -8.03
N CYS A 222 -23.29 16.60 -8.53
CA CYS A 222 -23.31 16.98 -9.95
C CYS A 222 -22.54 15.97 -10.82
N ILE A 223 -21.67 15.14 -10.24
CA ILE A 223 -20.86 14.16 -10.96
C ILE A 223 -20.51 12.96 -10.06
N ASP A 224 -20.42 11.78 -10.66
CA ASP A 224 -19.83 10.56 -10.07
C ASP A 224 -18.40 10.36 -10.58
N LEU A 225 -17.41 10.39 -9.68
CA LEU A 225 -16.00 10.33 -10.07
C LEU A 225 -15.46 8.92 -10.29
N PHE A 226 -16.16 7.86 -9.88
CA PHE A 226 -15.62 6.50 -9.88
C PHE A 226 -16.65 5.48 -10.38
N ALA A 227 -17.18 5.67 -11.59
CA ALA A 227 -18.24 4.81 -12.10
C ALA A 227 -18.11 4.49 -13.59
N SER A 228 -18.50 3.28 -13.98
CA SER A 228 -18.80 2.94 -15.36
C SER A 228 -20.16 3.46 -15.82
N HIS A 229 -20.42 3.37 -17.12
CA HIS A 229 -21.73 3.60 -17.73
C HIS A 229 -22.87 2.84 -17.05
N SER A 230 -22.62 1.66 -16.49
CA SER A 230 -23.64 0.83 -15.84
C SER A 230 -23.80 1.10 -14.34
N ALA A 231 -22.88 1.84 -13.72
CA ALA A 231 -22.77 1.95 -12.27
C ALA A 231 -22.82 3.39 -11.75
N HIS A 232 -23.02 4.38 -12.61
CA HIS A 232 -23.09 5.77 -12.18
C HIS A 232 -24.35 6.04 -11.34
N VAL A 233 -24.20 6.83 -10.28
CA VAL A 233 -25.34 7.20 -9.41
C VAL A 233 -26.01 8.53 -9.82
N VAL A 234 -25.37 9.28 -10.72
CA VAL A 234 -25.87 10.55 -11.30
C VAL A 234 -25.48 10.63 -12.78
N PRO A 235 -26.18 11.43 -13.62
CA PRO A 235 -26.01 11.37 -15.09
C PRO A 235 -24.61 11.69 -15.61
N LEU A 236 -23.88 12.60 -14.95
CA LEU A 236 -22.49 12.90 -15.30
C LEU A 236 -21.58 12.00 -14.49
N TYR A 237 -20.67 11.30 -15.16
CA TYR A 237 -19.75 10.40 -14.48
C TYR A 237 -18.38 10.30 -15.17
N VAL A 238 -17.42 9.76 -14.44
CA VAL A 238 -16.04 9.56 -14.88
C VAL A 238 -15.72 8.09 -14.84
N SER A 239 -15.23 7.57 -15.97
CA SER A 239 -14.94 6.16 -16.18
C SER A 239 -13.47 5.95 -16.47
N ARG A 240 -12.98 4.76 -16.11
CA ARG A 240 -11.64 4.28 -16.48
C ARG A 240 -11.66 3.38 -17.72
N ASP A 241 -12.83 3.19 -18.33
CA ASP A 241 -12.93 2.58 -19.64
C ASP A 241 -12.68 3.63 -20.72
N LEU A 242 -11.53 3.55 -21.41
CA LEU A 242 -11.18 4.42 -22.54
C LEU A 242 -12.15 4.31 -23.72
N ARG A 243 -12.98 3.26 -23.74
CA ARG A 243 -13.97 3.02 -24.80
C ARG A 243 -15.34 3.58 -24.48
N ASP A 244 -15.55 4.15 -23.30
CA ASP A 244 -16.83 4.74 -22.89
C ASP A 244 -16.96 6.16 -23.46
N PRO A 245 -17.78 6.39 -24.52
CA PRO A 245 -17.92 7.71 -25.13
C PRO A 245 -18.82 8.64 -24.30
N HIS A 246 -19.51 8.11 -23.28
CA HIS A 246 -20.47 8.86 -22.47
C HIS A 246 -19.86 9.39 -21.17
N ALA A 247 -18.68 8.88 -20.79
CA ALA A 247 -17.93 9.41 -19.67
C ALA A 247 -17.47 10.86 -19.92
N VAL A 248 -17.60 11.72 -18.92
CA VAL A 248 -17.20 13.14 -19.00
C VAL A 248 -15.70 13.28 -19.26
N HIS A 249 -14.89 12.41 -18.66
CA HIS A 249 -13.47 12.26 -18.95
C HIS A 249 -12.98 10.88 -18.50
N TYR A 250 -11.75 10.55 -18.92
CA TYR A 250 -11.06 9.32 -18.55
C TYR A 250 -10.37 9.49 -17.19
N ASP A 251 -10.63 8.59 -16.25
CA ASP A 251 -10.01 8.52 -14.92
C ASP A 251 -10.23 9.75 -14.03
N ALA A 252 -10.68 9.52 -12.79
CA ALA A 252 -10.92 10.55 -11.79
C ALA A 252 -9.68 11.42 -11.55
N PHE A 253 -8.49 10.83 -11.61
CA PHE A 253 -7.23 11.51 -11.30
C PHE A 253 -6.61 12.24 -12.50
N SER A 254 -7.22 12.21 -13.68
CA SER A 254 -6.70 12.89 -14.86
C SER A 254 -6.92 14.41 -14.85
N ARG A 255 -7.77 14.90 -13.94
CA ARG A 255 -8.12 16.33 -13.82
C ARG A 255 -8.22 16.76 -12.37
N ASP A 256 -8.00 18.05 -12.15
CA ASP A 256 -8.24 18.69 -10.87
C ASP A 256 -9.72 18.62 -10.49
N TRP A 257 -9.99 18.32 -9.22
CA TRP A 257 -11.36 18.20 -8.72
C TRP A 257 -11.90 19.57 -8.32
N SER A 258 -12.80 20.13 -9.12
CA SER A 258 -13.46 21.40 -8.82
C SER A 258 -14.97 21.29 -9.08
N TYR A 259 -15.73 20.93 -8.05
CA TYR A 259 -17.15 20.60 -8.15
C TYR A 259 -17.96 21.18 -7.00
N SER A 260 -19.21 21.58 -7.24
CA SER A 260 -20.09 22.08 -6.17
C SER A 260 -20.42 20.99 -5.13
N LEU A 261 -20.65 19.77 -5.61
CA LEU A 261 -20.79 18.53 -4.84
C LEU A 261 -20.49 17.34 -5.77
N ALA A 262 -19.51 16.49 -5.44
CA ALA A 262 -19.20 15.29 -6.21
C ALA A 262 -19.38 14.01 -5.39
N TRP A 263 -19.74 12.91 -6.07
CA TRP A 263 -19.80 11.57 -5.50
C TRP A 263 -18.48 10.84 -5.73
N VAL A 264 -17.97 10.21 -4.67
CA VAL A 264 -16.67 9.55 -4.65
C VAL A 264 -16.82 8.19 -3.98
N PHE A 265 -16.96 7.13 -4.77
CA PHE A 265 -16.95 5.75 -4.28
C PHE A 265 -15.82 4.93 -4.93
N PRO A 266 -14.56 5.19 -4.54
CA PRO A 266 -13.42 4.54 -5.14
C PRO A 266 -13.27 3.09 -4.64
N PRO A 267 -12.62 2.22 -5.41
CA PRO A 267 -12.02 1.00 -4.87
C PRO A 267 -11.17 1.31 -3.63
N PRO A 268 -11.24 0.52 -2.53
CA PRO A 268 -10.61 0.87 -1.26
C PRO A 268 -9.11 1.14 -1.32
N CYS A 269 -8.40 0.47 -2.24
CA CYS A 269 -6.97 0.68 -2.41
C CYS A 269 -6.61 2.05 -3.01
N LEU A 270 -7.55 2.76 -3.65
CA LEU A 270 -7.32 4.10 -4.20
C LEU A 270 -7.54 5.22 -3.18
N MET A 271 -7.99 4.90 -1.96
CA MET A 271 -8.19 5.90 -0.91
C MET A 271 -6.96 6.81 -0.67
N PRO A 272 -5.70 6.32 -0.67
CA PRO A 272 -4.52 7.18 -0.63
C PRO A 272 -4.49 8.24 -1.75
N GLN A 273 -4.73 7.84 -2.99
CA GLN A 273 -4.76 8.78 -4.13
C GLN A 273 -5.91 9.79 -4.00
N VAL A 274 -7.09 9.34 -3.53
CA VAL A 274 -8.24 10.22 -3.27
C VAL A 274 -7.90 11.31 -2.26
N LEU A 275 -7.18 10.99 -1.17
CA LEU A 275 -6.79 12.01 -0.20
C LEU A 275 -5.80 13.03 -0.78
N LEU A 276 -4.88 12.60 -1.64
CA LEU A 276 -3.98 13.51 -2.32
C LEU A 276 -4.74 14.43 -3.29
N ALA A 277 -5.69 13.89 -4.05
CA ALA A 277 -6.56 14.69 -4.90
C ALA A 277 -7.38 15.70 -4.09
N LEU A 278 -7.90 15.30 -2.92
CA LEU A 278 -8.65 16.19 -2.02
C LEU A 278 -7.83 17.37 -1.51
N ASN A 279 -6.50 17.25 -1.39
CA ASN A 279 -5.65 18.38 -0.96
C ASN A 279 -5.67 19.54 -1.94
N GLN A 280 -5.86 19.25 -3.24
CA GLN A 280 -5.89 20.23 -4.32
C GLN A 280 -7.32 20.55 -4.77
N ALA A 281 -8.29 19.74 -4.32
CA ALA A 281 -9.68 19.85 -4.72
C ALA A 281 -10.37 21.13 -4.21
N ARG A 282 -11.38 21.60 -4.95
CA ARG A 282 -12.29 22.68 -4.57
C ARG A 282 -13.72 22.20 -4.52
N GLY A 283 -14.41 22.57 -3.44
CA GLY A 283 -15.82 22.24 -3.21
C GLY A 283 -16.04 21.04 -2.29
N ARG A 284 -17.16 20.33 -2.46
CA ARG A 284 -17.64 19.33 -1.49
C ARG A 284 -17.71 17.94 -2.11
N PHE A 285 -17.47 16.91 -1.30
CA PHE A 285 -17.39 15.54 -1.78
C PHE A 285 -18.14 14.61 -0.82
N ILE A 286 -19.01 13.76 -1.33
CA ILE A 286 -19.58 12.62 -0.59
C ILE A 286 -18.69 11.41 -0.88
N ILE A 287 -17.89 11.03 0.11
CA ILE A 287 -16.94 9.92 -0.01
C ILE A 287 -17.52 8.68 0.67
N ILE A 288 -17.66 7.61 -0.09
CA ILE A 288 -18.03 6.28 0.42
C ILE A 288 -16.76 5.48 0.64
N CYS A 289 -16.57 4.99 1.86
CA CYS A 289 -15.33 4.32 2.23
C CYS A 289 -15.54 3.30 3.37
N PRO A 290 -14.68 2.27 3.49
CA PRO A 290 -14.83 1.25 4.53
C PRO A 290 -14.56 1.77 5.95
N GLN A 291 -15.45 1.50 6.90
CA GLN A 291 -15.26 1.80 8.31
C GLN A 291 -14.21 0.87 8.92
N TRP A 292 -12.94 1.23 8.77
CA TRP A 292 -11.82 0.46 9.30
C TRP A 292 -11.14 1.20 10.46
N SER A 293 -11.02 0.53 11.61
CA SER A 293 -10.26 1.03 12.75
C SER A 293 -8.76 1.08 12.44
N ASN A 294 -8.12 2.21 12.78
CA ASN A 294 -6.67 2.48 12.64
C ASN A 294 -6.13 2.62 11.21
N VAL A 295 -6.94 3.12 10.27
CA VAL A 295 -6.45 3.53 8.95
C VAL A 295 -5.97 4.98 8.93
N PRO A 296 -4.84 5.29 8.25
CA PRO A 296 -4.35 6.66 8.10
C PRO A 296 -5.38 7.61 7.51
N TRP A 297 -6.15 7.14 6.53
CA TRP A 297 -7.06 8.00 5.79
C TRP A 297 -8.26 8.51 6.62
N ARG A 298 -8.68 7.79 7.67
CA ARG A 298 -9.74 8.27 8.58
C ARG A 298 -9.30 9.51 9.36
N ALA A 299 -8.03 9.56 9.76
CA ALA A 299 -7.45 10.70 10.46
C ALA A 299 -7.36 11.95 9.56
N ASP A 300 -7.30 11.75 8.24
CA ASP A 300 -7.31 12.80 7.24
C ASP A 300 -8.74 13.27 6.88
N LEU A 301 -9.71 12.35 6.77
CA LEU A 301 -11.11 12.71 6.49
C LEU A 301 -11.78 13.46 7.65
N LYS A 302 -11.47 13.08 8.90
CA LYS A 302 -12.09 13.68 10.09
C LYS A 302 -12.00 15.21 10.16
N PRO A 303 -10.84 15.86 9.96
CA PRO A 303 -10.75 17.32 9.93
C PRO A 303 -11.43 17.97 8.71
N ARG A 304 -11.69 17.22 7.62
CA ARG A 304 -12.41 17.73 6.43
C ARG A 304 -13.92 17.61 6.55
N ALA A 305 -14.40 16.83 7.50
CA ALA A 305 -15.81 16.46 7.62
C ALA A 305 -16.67 17.70 7.91
N LEU A 306 -17.67 17.93 7.06
CA LEU A 306 -18.65 19.01 7.23
C LEU A 306 -19.85 18.56 8.09
N SER A 307 -19.99 17.26 8.32
CA SER A 307 -21.01 16.68 9.20
C SER A 307 -20.54 15.32 9.71
N SER A 308 -21.21 14.79 10.74
CA SER A 308 -20.96 13.42 11.22
C SER A 308 -21.12 12.40 10.09
N PRO A 309 -20.23 11.40 10.00
CA PRO A 309 -20.32 10.36 8.97
C PRO A 309 -21.60 9.55 9.12
N TYR A 310 -22.14 9.10 7.99
CA TYR A 310 -23.33 8.28 7.93
C TYR A 310 -22.96 6.82 7.69
N THR A 311 -23.28 5.93 8.62
CA THR A 311 -23.07 4.49 8.43
C THR A 311 -24.14 3.92 7.50
N ILE A 312 -23.69 3.32 6.40
CA ILE A 312 -24.59 2.65 5.44
C ILE A 312 -25.01 1.31 6.04
N ARG A 313 -26.31 1.14 6.25
CA ARG A 313 -26.89 -0.05 6.87
C ARG A 313 -27.29 -1.08 5.82
N HIS A 314 -27.40 -2.33 6.27
CA HIS A 314 -27.91 -3.45 5.48
C HIS A 314 -27.18 -3.61 4.13
N LEU A 315 -25.84 -3.67 4.15
CA LEU A 315 -25.02 -3.75 2.93
C LEU A 315 -25.39 -4.93 2.04
N HIS A 316 -25.87 -6.04 2.60
CA HIS A 316 -26.39 -7.19 1.85
C HIS A 316 -27.62 -6.86 0.98
N ARG A 317 -28.26 -5.71 1.18
CA ARG A 317 -29.37 -5.19 0.37
C ARG A 317 -29.02 -3.89 -0.34
N SER A 318 -28.07 -3.11 0.18
CA SER A 318 -27.76 -1.78 -0.34
C SER A 318 -26.53 -1.71 -1.24
N LEU A 319 -25.67 -2.73 -1.22
CA LEU A 319 -24.43 -2.81 -1.98
C LEU A 319 -24.45 -4.04 -2.89
N ILE A 320 -24.09 -3.84 -4.15
CA ILE A 320 -23.94 -4.92 -5.14
C ILE A 320 -22.59 -4.83 -5.85
N ASP A 321 -22.10 -5.96 -6.37
CA ASP A 321 -21.06 -6.01 -7.40
C ASP A 321 -21.74 -6.07 -8.77
N THR A 322 -21.49 -5.08 -9.64
CA THR A 322 -22.15 -4.99 -10.96
C THR A 322 -21.83 -6.17 -11.86
N ARG A 323 -20.75 -6.91 -11.59
CA ARG A 323 -20.42 -8.16 -12.30
C ARG A 323 -21.44 -9.27 -12.05
N THR A 324 -21.95 -9.38 -10.82
CA THR A 324 -22.79 -10.51 -10.39
C THR A 324 -24.23 -10.10 -10.13
N GLY A 325 -24.50 -8.80 -9.92
CA GLY A 325 -25.78 -8.29 -9.44
C GLY A 325 -26.08 -8.66 -7.98
N LEU A 326 -25.14 -9.30 -7.29
CA LEU A 326 -25.26 -9.77 -5.92
C LEU A 326 -24.36 -8.95 -5.00
N PRO A 327 -24.60 -8.98 -3.68
CA PRO A 327 -23.69 -8.36 -2.72
C PRO A 327 -22.26 -8.89 -2.86
N PRO A 328 -21.24 -8.03 -2.63
CA PRO A 328 -19.84 -8.46 -2.69
C PRO A 328 -19.54 -9.63 -1.75
N PRO A 329 -18.52 -10.46 -2.06
CA PRO A 329 -18.07 -11.52 -1.17
C PRO A 329 -17.77 -10.98 0.23
N GLN A 330 -18.21 -11.71 1.27
CA GLN A 330 -18.00 -11.35 2.68
C GLN A 330 -18.59 -9.97 3.06
N VAL A 331 -19.68 -9.54 2.42
CA VAL A 331 -20.38 -8.28 2.72
C VAL A 331 -20.72 -8.10 4.21
N ASP A 332 -20.99 -9.19 4.94
CA ASP A 332 -21.28 -9.14 6.38
C ASP A 332 -20.11 -8.66 7.24
N LYS A 333 -18.87 -8.82 6.74
CA LYS A 333 -17.66 -8.32 7.39
C LYS A 333 -17.34 -6.88 6.98
N LEU A 334 -18.02 -6.35 5.96
CA LEU A 334 -17.85 -4.99 5.49
C LEU A 334 -18.72 -4.04 6.31
N LYS A 335 -18.18 -2.86 6.56
CA LYS A 335 -18.92 -1.71 7.08
C LYS A 335 -18.54 -0.54 6.21
N LEU A 336 -19.51 0.18 5.65
CA LEU A 336 -19.27 1.36 4.83
C LEU A 336 -19.82 2.60 5.55
N GLU A 337 -19.08 3.70 5.44
CA GLU A 337 -19.50 5.02 5.88
C GLU A 337 -19.47 5.98 4.69
N ALA A 338 -20.45 6.88 4.67
CA ALA A 338 -20.46 8.03 3.80
C ALA A 338 -19.98 9.26 4.59
N TRP A 339 -19.10 10.05 3.99
CA TRP A 339 -18.50 11.24 4.57
C TRP A 339 -18.74 12.44 3.66
N LEU A 340 -19.46 13.46 4.14
CA LEU A 340 -19.47 14.76 3.48
C LEU A 340 -18.22 15.55 3.91
N VAL A 341 -17.33 15.81 2.96
CA VAL A 341 -16.06 16.49 3.23
C VAL A 341 -15.82 17.71 2.35
N GLN A 342 -15.00 18.63 2.84
CA GLN A 342 -14.50 19.78 2.12
C GLN A 342 -13.15 19.47 1.44
N GLY A 343 -13.03 19.82 0.15
CA GLY A 343 -11.77 19.82 -0.58
C GLY A 343 -10.87 21.00 -0.18
N GLY A 344 -9.56 20.82 -0.34
CA GLY A 344 -8.49 21.77 0.00
C GLY A 344 -7.60 21.25 1.12
N MET A 345 -6.42 21.84 1.34
CA MET A 345 -5.52 21.39 2.42
C MET A 345 -6.18 21.54 3.80
N THR A 346 -6.00 20.54 4.66
CA THR A 346 -6.32 20.68 6.08
C THR A 346 -5.12 21.25 6.83
N TYR A 347 -5.38 22.19 7.73
CA TYR A 347 -4.37 22.73 8.61
C TYR A 347 -4.49 22.07 9.98
N TYR A 348 -3.35 21.83 10.65
CA TYR A 348 -3.36 21.60 12.09
C TYR A 348 -4.01 22.80 12.79
N ARG A 349 -4.53 22.61 14.02
CA ARG A 349 -5.00 23.72 14.87
C ARG A 349 -3.94 24.80 15.09
N THR A 350 -2.67 24.46 14.88
CA THR A 350 -1.49 25.35 14.96
C THR A 350 -1.23 26.15 13.66
N GLY A 351 -2.04 25.99 12.61
CA GLY A 351 -1.91 26.74 11.35
C GLY A 351 -0.93 26.15 10.33
N HIS A 352 -0.25 25.04 10.63
CA HIS A 352 0.61 24.36 9.66
C HIS A 352 -0.19 23.41 8.75
N PRO A 353 0.12 23.33 7.45
CA PRO A 353 -0.54 22.38 6.55
C PRO A 353 -0.22 20.94 6.98
N ARG A 354 -1.23 20.08 7.07
CA ARG A 354 -1.06 18.64 7.25
C ARG A 354 -0.53 18.05 5.95
N ARG A 355 0.78 17.81 5.86
CA ARG A 355 1.41 17.13 4.73
C ARG A 355 1.65 15.63 5.00
N ASP A 356 1.30 15.15 6.20
CA ASP A 356 2.02 14.03 6.82
C ASP A 356 1.27 12.68 6.82
N LEU A 357 0.21 12.51 6.03
CA LEU A 357 -0.70 11.36 6.22
C LEU A 357 -0.69 10.27 5.15
N LEU A 358 0.25 10.29 4.20
CA LEU A 358 0.50 9.16 3.30
C LEU A 358 1.97 8.92 3.03
#